data_AF-A0A0C4USY7-F1
#
_entry.id   AF-A0A0C4USY7-F1
#
_cell.length_a   1.000
_cell.length_b   1.000
_cell.length_c   1.000
_cell.angle_alpha   90.00
_cell.angle_beta   90.00
_cell.angle_gamma   90.00
#
_symmetry.space_group_name_H-M   'P 1'
#
loop_
_entity.id
_entity.type
_entity.pdbx_description
1 polymer ?
#
loop_
_entity_poly.entity_id
_entity_poly.type
_entity_poly.pdbx_seq_one_letter_code
_entity_poly.pdbx_strand_id
1 'polypeptide(L)'
;SLYSILVFILVIGMHLLFRSSNFIGNNLDTKLIPSSWNIALESSYASINSIVREQIGLRNEIYLPFIYSLFFFIIISNLIGNIPYSFTITTSIILSVGLG
;
A
#
# COMPACT_ATOMS: atom_id res chain seq x y z
N SER A 1 17.96 29.90 -8.49
CA SER A 1 19.14 29.04 -8.74
C SER A 1 19.29 27.96 -7.66
N LEU A 2 19.30 28.30 -6.37
CA LEU A 2 19.47 27.33 -5.25
C LEU A 2 18.38 26.25 -5.16
N TYR A 3 17.10 26.60 -5.31
CA TYR A 3 15.99 25.63 -5.29
C TYR A 3 16.07 24.59 -6.42
N SER A 4 16.52 25.01 -7.60
CA SER A 4 16.69 24.10 -8.74
C SER A 4 17.82 23.10 -8.48
N ILE A 5 18.94 23.54 -7.87
CA ILE A 5 20.02 22.64 -7.43
C ILE A 5 19.54 21.63 -6.38
N LEU A 6 18.74 22.07 -5.40
CA LEU A 6 18.24 21.20 -4.34
C LEU A 6 17.30 20.12 -4.88
N VAL A 7 16.41 20.50 -5.80
CA VAL A 7 15.51 19.55 -6.49
C VAL A 7 16.32 18.56 -7.33
N PHE A 8 17.36 19.00 -8.04
CA PHE A 8 18.21 18.12 -8.83
C PHE A 8 18.95 17.07 -7.97
N ILE A 9 19.50 17.48 -6.81
CA ILE A 9 20.18 16.56 -5.88
C ILE A 9 19.19 15.52 -5.32
N LEU A 10 17.97 15.94 -4.99
CA LEU A 10 16.93 15.05 -4.48
C LEU A 10 16.48 14.04 -5.54
N VAL A 11 16.28 14.49 -6.79
CA VAL A 11 15.89 13.63 -7.92
C VAL A 11 16.99 12.62 -8.27
N ILE A 12 18.26 13.05 -8.27
CA ILE A 12 19.40 12.14 -8.51
C ILE A 12 19.57 11.14 -7.36
N GLY A 13 19.41 11.58 -6.11
CA GLY A 13 19.46 10.71 -4.94
C GLY A 13 18.36 9.64 -4.98
N MET A 14 17.13 10.02 -5.33
CA MET A 14 16.03 9.06 -5.53
C MET A 14 16.34 8.09 -6.68
N HIS A 15 16.88 8.58 -7.81
CA HIS A 15 17.20 7.72 -8.94
C HIS A 15 18.34 6.74 -8.60
N LEU A 16 19.35 7.18 -7.85
CA LEU A 16 20.45 6.32 -7.39
C LEU A 16 20.00 5.32 -6.34
N LEU A 17 19.09 5.66 -5.43
CA LEU A 17 18.50 4.70 -4.48
C LEU A 17 17.62 3.67 -5.20
N PHE A 18 16.82 4.10 -6.16
CA PHE A 18 15.99 3.22 -6.98
C PHE A 18 16.84 2.32 -7.89
N ARG A 19 17.96 2.84 -8.40
CA ARG A 19 18.92 2.08 -9.19
C ARG A 19 19.82 1.19 -8.34
N SER A 20 20.16 1.59 -7.12
CA SER A 20 20.87 0.78 -6.11
C SER A 20 19.97 -0.32 -5.54
N SER A 21 18.65 -0.17 -5.59
CA SER A 21 17.72 -1.29 -5.35
C SER A 21 17.90 -2.42 -6.37
N ASN A 22 18.49 -2.16 -7.55
CA ASN A 22 18.89 -3.24 -8.47
C ASN A 22 20.21 -3.93 -8.06
N PHE A 23 20.92 -3.43 -7.04
CA PHE A 23 22.10 -4.09 -6.46
C PHE A 23 21.75 -4.88 -5.18
N ILE A 24 20.63 -4.54 -4.53
CA ILE A 24 20.07 -5.28 -3.38
C ILE A 24 18.87 -6.10 -3.87
N GLY A 25 19.16 -7.24 -4.49
CA GLY A 25 18.14 -8.27 -4.73
C GLY A 25 17.65 -8.35 -6.16
N ASN A 26 18.53 -8.84 -7.02
CA ASN A 26 18.24 -9.37 -8.34
C ASN A 26 16.98 -10.28 -8.36
N ASN A 27 16.34 -10.28 -9.53
CA ASN A 27 15.40 -11.27 -10.08
C ASN A 27 13.90 -10.95 -9.96
N LEU A 28 13.47 -10.05 -10.86
CA LEU A 28 12.22 -10.19 -11.60
C LEU A 28 12.25 -11.54 -12.33
N ASP A 29 11.84 -12.64 -11.71
CA ASP A 29 11.30 -13.83 -12.36
C ASP A 29 10.89 -14.85 -11.28
N THR A 30 9.59 -15.08 -11.08
CA THR A 30 9.04 -16.29 -10.44
C THR A 30 9.54 -16.65 -9.02
N LYS A 31 9.58 -15.70 -8.09
CA LYS A 31 9.92 -16.05 -6.71
C LYS A 31 8.72 -16.71 -6.00
N LEU A 32 8.65 -18.04 -6.07
CA LEU A 32 7.87 -18.95 -5.20
C LEU A 32 8.17 -18.82 -3.69
N ILE A 33 9.00 -17.84 -3.29
CA ILE A 33 9.29 -17.54 -1.90
C ILE A 33 8.52 -16.24 -1.61
N PRO A 34 7.26 -16.34 -1.13
CA PRO A 34 6.47 -15.17 -0.86
C PRO A 34 7.19 -14.36 0.22
N SER A 35 7.41 -13.08 -0.03
CA SER A 35 7.87 -12.16 1.01
C SER A 35 6.86 -12.20 2.16
N SER A 36 7.29 -11.95 3.40
CA SER A 36 6.39 -11.98 4.56
C SER A 36 5.15 -11.09 4.37
N TRP A 37 5.30 -9.98 3.63
CA TRP A 37 4.19 -9.11 3.23
C TRP A 37 3.22 -9.77 2.24
N ASN A 38 3.71 -10.54 1.28
CA ASN A 38 2.86 -11.26 0.33
C ASN A 38 2.03 -12.35 1.02
N ILE A 39 2.62 -13.08 1.99
CA ILE A 39 1.91 -14.06 2.82
C ILE A 39 0.79 -13.39 3.64
N ALA A 40 1.07 -12.21 4.21
CA ALA A 40 0.08 -11.45 4.96
C ALA A 40 -1.10 -11.02 4.07
N LEU A 41 -0.84 -10.59 2.83
CA LEU A 41 -1.89 -10.25 1.87
C LEU A 41 -2.70 -11.48 1.44
N GLU A 42 -2.03 -12.61 1.14
CA GLU A 42 -2.70 -13.85 0.75
C GLU A 42 -3.63 -14.40 1.84
N SER A 43 -3.14 -14.42 3.09
CA SER A 43 -3.95 -14.85 4.24
C SER A 43 -5.13 -13.91 4.51
N SER A 44 -4.94 -12.60 4.36
CA SER A 44 -6.04 -11.62 4.48
C SER A 44 -7.11 -11.84 3.39
N TYR A 45 -6.69 -12.09 2.15
CA TYR A 45 -7.60 -12.36 1.03
C TYR A 45 -8.40 -13.64 1.27
N ALA A 46 -7.75 -14.72 1.70
CA ALA A 46 -8.41 -15.97 2.01
C ALA A 46 -9.46 -15.81 3.13
N SER A 47 -9.14 -15.03 4.18
CA SER A 47 -10.05 -14.74 5.29
C SER A 47 -11.26 -13.91 4.86
N ILE A 48 -11.04 -12.85 4.06
CA ILE A 48 -12.15 -12.04 3.53
C ILE A 48 -13.02 -12.90 2.61
N ASN A 49 -12.42 -13.68 1.72
CA ASN A 49 -13.16 -14.56 0.82
C ASN A 49 -14.00 -15.61 1.56
N SER A 50 -13.50 -16.19 2.67
CA SER A 50 -14.28 -17.12 3.48
C SER A 50 -15.48 -16.44 4.14
N ILE A 51 -15.28 -15.24 4.70
CA ILE A 51 -16.36 -14.45 5.32
C ILE A 51 -17.42 -14.07 4.27
N VAL A 52 -17.00 -13.54 3.12
CA VAL A 52 -17.94 -13.10 2.08
C VAL A 52 -18.69 -14.30 1.49
N ARG A 53 -18.04 -15.45 1.30
CA ARG A 53 -18.71 -16.70 0.89
C ARG A 53 -19.80 -17.12 1.89
N GLU A 54 -19.49 -17.05 3.18
CA GLU A 54 -20.40 -17.47 4.24
C GLU A 54 -21.59 -16.52 4.40
N GLN A 55 -21.38 -15.20 4.23
CA GLN A 55 -22.42 -14.19 4.45
C GLN A 55 -23.27 -13.89 3.20
N ILE A 56 -22.69 -13.88 1.99
CA ILE A 56 -23.35 -13.48 0.73
C ILE A 56 -23.74 -14.67 -0.15
N GLY A 57 -23.09 -15.83 0.01
CA GLY A 57 -23.32 -17.02 -0.81
C GLY A 57 -22.64 -16.97 -2.19
N LEU A 58 -23.13 -17.78 -3.14
CA LEU A 58 -22.48 -18.08 -4.45
C LEU A 58 -22.30 -16.88 -5.41
N ARG A 59 -22.88 -15.72 -5.11
CA ARG A 59 -22.79 -14.48 -5.92
C ARG A 59 -21.85 -13.43 -5.32
N ASN A 60 -20.95 -13.89 -4.46
CA ASN A 60 -19.96 -13.11 -3.72
C ASN A 60 -18.89 -12.39 -4.57
N GLU A 61 -18.55 -12.92 -5.74
CA GLU A 61 -17.41 -12.43 -6.55
C GLU A 61 -17.55 -10.96 -6.97
N ILE A 62 -18.79 -10.50 -7.17
CA ILE A 62 -19.10 -9.11 -7.55
C ILE A 62 -18.84 -8.14 -6.39
N TYR A 63 -19.06 -8.58 -5.15
CA TYR A 63 -18.93 -7.75 -3.95
C TYR A 63 -17.55 -7.86 -3.29
N LEU A 64 -16.79 -8.90 -3.63
CA LEU A 64 -15.46 -9.17 -3.10
C LEU A 64 -14.49 -7.97 -3.22
N PRO A 65 -14.31 -7.30 -4.39
CA PRO A 65 -13.38 -6.18 -4.49
C PRO A 65 -13.78 -4.97 -3.61
N PHE A 66 -15.08 -4.72 -3.45
CA PHE A 66 -15.58 -3.64 -2.61
C PHE A 66 -15.34 -3.93 -1.11
N ILE A 67 -15.68 -5.13 -0.67
CA ILE A 67 -15.50 -5.56 0.73
C ILE A 67 -14.01 -5.60 1.10
N TYR A 68 -13.16 -6.10 0.18
CA TYR A 68 -11.71 -6.11 0.36
C TYR A 68 -11.15 -4.70 0.53
N SER A 69 -11.54 -3.75 -0.33
CA SER A 69 -11.12 -2.35 -0.22
C SER A 69 -11.57 -1.72 1.10
N LEU A 70 -12.83 -1.92 1.50
CA LEU A 70 -13.38 -1.36 2.74
C LEU A 70 -12.67 -1.91 3.98
N PHE A 71 -12.37 -3.21 4.00
CA PHE A 71 -11.64 -3.86 5.10
C PHE A 71 -10.26 -3.23 5.32
N PHE A 72 -9.46 -3.10 4.25
CA PHE A 72 -8.14 -2.48 4.35
C PHE A 72 -8.21 -0.99 4.68
N PHE A 73 -9.20 -0.27 4.15
CA PHE A 73 -9.43 1.14 4.48
C PHE A 73 -9.68 1.32 5.99
N ILE A 74 -10.59 0.53 6.57
CA ILE A 74 -10.91 0.58 8.00
C ILE A 74 -9.70 0.19 8.86
N ILE A 75 -8.95 -0.85 8.49
CA ILE A 75 -7.76 -1.28 9.24
C ILE A 75 -6.69 -0.19 9.24
N ILE A 76 -6.36 0.36 8.07
CA ILE A 76 -5.35 1.41 7.94
C ILE A 76 -5.79 2.66 8.69
N SER A 77 -7.08 3.04 8.57
CA SER A 77 -7.63 4.18 9.31
C SER A 77 -7.54 4.00 10.83
N ASN A 78 -7.87 2.81 11.34
CA ASN A 78 -7.77 2.51 12.77
C ASN A 78 -6.31 2.46 13.24
N LEU A 79 -5.40 1.91 12.44
CA LEU A 79 -3.99 1.84 12.78
C LEU A 79 -3.34 3.23 12.81
N ILE A 80 -3.69 4.10 11.86
CA ILE A 80 -3.24 5.50 11.82
C ILE A 80 -3.84 6.29 12.99
N GLY A 81 -5.12 6.06 13.31
CA GLY A 81 -5.81 6.74 14.42
C GLY A 81 -5.23 6.40 15.81
N ASN A 82 -4.55 5.26 15.94
CA ASN A 82 -3.93 4.82 17.19
C ASN A 82 -2.48 5.31 17.38
N ILE A 83 -1.94 6.08 16.42
CA ILE A 83 -0.59 6.66 16.52
C ILE A 83 -0.72 8.10 17.07
N PRO A 84 -0.38 8.35 18.35
CA PRO A 84 -0.29 9.72 18.85
C PRO A 84 0.84 10.45 18.12
N TYR A 85 0.61 11.71 17.73
CA TYR A 85 1.49 12.54 16.88
C TYR A 85 1.61 12.13 15.40
N SER A 86 0.65 11.36 14.85
CA SER A 86 0.57 11.05 13.41
C SER A 86 0.20 12.28 12.56
N PHE A 87 1.12 13.24 12.49
CA PHE A 87 1.06 14.35 11.54
C PHE A 87 1.84 13.94 10.29
N THR A 88 1.29 13.02 9.50
CA THR A 88 1.99 12.43 8.35
C THR A 88 1.03 12.11 7.21
N ILE A 89 1.38 12.58 6.00
CA ILE A 89 0.95 12.19 4.63
C ILE A 89 -0.57 12.17 4.32
N THR A 90 -1.41 11.59 5.16
CA THR A 90 -2.86 11.53 5.00
C THR A 90 -3.46 12.94 4.96
N THR A 91 -2.97 13.88 5.78
CA THR A 91 -3.37 15.29 5.73
C THR A 91 -2.97 15.96 4.42
N SER A 92 -1.77 15.71 3.89
CA SER A 92 -1.35 16.26 2.59
C SER A 92 -2.12 15.68 1.40
N ILE A 93 -2.49 14.40 1.44
CA ILE A 93 -3.28 13.76 0.38
C ILE A 93 -4.74 14.25 0.43
N ILE A 94 -5.36 14.28 1.62
CA ILE A 94 -6.74 14.79 1.79
C ILE A 94 -6.82 16.27 1.45
N LEU A 95 -5.84 17.08 1.86
CA LEU A 95 -5.77 18.50 1.49
C LEU A 95 -5.62 18.69 -0.02
N SER A 96 -4.75 17.90 -0.67
CA SER A 96 -4.55 17.97 -2.12
C SER A 96 -5.77 17.51 -2.92
N VAL A 97 -6.55 16.53 -2.42
CA VAL A 97 -7.79 16.07 -3.04
C VAL A 97 -8.94 17.04 -2.77
N GLY A 98 -9.01 17.64 -1.58
CA GLY A 98 -10.06 18.61 -1.21
C GLY A 98 -9.86 20.02 -1.80
N LEU A 99 -8.65 20.36 -2.26
CA LEU A 99 -8.36 21.59 -2.99
C LEU A 99 -8.51 21.45 -4.52
N GLY A 100 -8.73 20.24 -5.03
CA GLY A 100 -8.94 19.94 -6.45
C GLY A 100 -10.39 20.10 -6.88
#